data_AF-A0AAT9HM38-F1
#
_entry.id   AF-A0AAT9HM38-F1
#
_cell.length_a   1.000
_cell.length_b   1.000
_cell.length_c   1.000
_cell.angle_alpha   90.00
_cell.angle_beta   90.00
_cell.angle_gamma   90.00
#
_symmetry.space_group_name_H-M   'P 1'
#
loop_
_entity.id
_entity.type
_entity.pdbx_description
1 polymer ?
#
loop_
_entity_poly.entity_id
_entity_poly.type
_entity_poly.pdbx_seq_one_letter_code
_entity_poly.pdbx_strand_id
1 'polypeptide(L)'
;MSSSQQPAADPDDRAQLLQRWLAGRRGSSDAPTVPHADRSAPLRASSGQRRLWFQDHAEDVSGDRNIPFAWRLTGALDTDALFGALDLVVRRHESLRTAFREEGAELLQEVRDPYPFDRTVVEVSAQTLAGPVETATYEPFDWAEGRLLRARLFQVAAGEHVLLLVAPHLVVDDWSAAALLGELSAGYAALTAGEEPDLPELSVQYPDFAEWQRTRLDDGGLQPGIDFWLRALDGAPTVLDLPTDRPHPAHSSHRAGWTPLDVDASTARAVEELCAREKATSFMALLAAYAVLLARRSGSRDLVIGSPVAGRGLSELEPLIGFFVNTVPLRVQVDPQAPFADLLRKVRETVLSAMEHQDVPFDHLVQLIAPERSTAANPLVQVAFSLNAAAAGRARPLPGLELADHPVAGRSSRYDLVLALAPEGRTARRSGLRRRPVRRPDRRAARRRVPRDRARPGRRTGPSLLRLSSGSRSTRRSTAPPLASTPA
;
A
#
# COMPACT_ATOMS: atom_id res chain seq x y z
N MET A 1 -1.70 -19.26 -41.50
CA MET A 1 -0.89 -20.14 -40.63
C MET A 1 0.51 -19.56 -40.53
N SER A 2 0.78 -18.87 -39.43
CA SER A 2 2.10 -18.71 -38.80
C SER A 2 1.81 -18.13 -37.43
N SER A 3 1.49 -19.01 -36.49
CA SER A 3 1.39 -18.64 -35.08
C SER A 3 2.81 -18.40 -34.58
N SER A 4 3.19 -17.13 -34.45
CA SER A 4 4.40 -16.73 -33.75
C SER A 4 4.21 -17.01 -32.26
N GLN A 5 4.49 -18.25 -31.83
CA GLN A 5 4.73 -18.54 -30.42
C GLN A 5 6.02 -17.81 -30.03
N GLN A 6 5.88 -16.74 -29.25
CA GLN A 6 7.01 -16.20 -28.50
C GLN A 6 7.61 -17.32 -27.63
N PRO A 7 8.93 -17.53 -27.67
CA PRO A 7 9.57 -18.55 -26.85
C PRO A 7 9.29 -18.27 -25.37
N ALA A 8 9.02 -19.32 -24.60
CA ALA A 8 8.81 -19.20 -23.17
C ALA A 8 10.06 -18.61 -22.51
N ALA A 9 9.96 -17.39 -21.97
CA ALA A 9 11.05 -16.71 -21.28
C ALA A 9 11.66 -17.56 -20.16
N ASP A 10 12.99 -17.48 -20.01
CA ASP A 10 13.79 -18.18 -19.00
C ASP A 10 13.23 -17.92 -17.58
N PRO A 11 13.20 -18.91 -16.67
CA PRO A 11 12.91 -18.69 -15.25
C PRO A 11 13.60 -17.48 -14.61
N ASP A 12 14.86 -17.19 -14.96
CA ASP A 12 15.59 -16.02 -14.45
C ASP A 12 15.05 -14.70 -15.04
N ASP A 13 14.63 -14.70 -16.30
CA ASP A 13 13.95 -13.57 -16.94
C ASP A 13 12.61 -13.26 -16.23
N ARG A 14 11.87 -14.29 -15.81
CA ARG A 14 10.56 -14.11 -15.14
C ARG A 14 10.69 -13.54 -13.73
N ALA A 15 11.71 -13.94 -12.97
CA ALA A 15 11.97 -13.35 -11.66
C ALA A 15 12.35 -11.87 -11.80
N GLN A 16 13.16 -11.53 -12.81
CA GLN A 16 13.51 -10.15 -13.12
C GLN A 16 12.30 -9.34 -13.61
N LEU A 17 11.43 -9.94 -14.43
CA LEU A 17 10.17 -9.33 -14.86
C LEU A 17 9.22 -9.07 -13.69
N LEU A 18 9.13 -9.97 -12.71
CA LEU A 18 8.32 -9.74 -11.51
C LEU A 18 8.92 -8.64 -10.63
N GLN A 19 10.23 -8.60 -10.46
CA GLN A 19 10.89 -7.50 -9.73
C GLN A 19 10.65 -6.17 -10.42
N ARG A 20 10.75 -6.14 -11.75
CA ARG A 20 10.39 -4.97 -12.56
C ARG A 20 8.93 -4.61 -12.38
N TRP A 21 8.01 -5.56 -12.41
CA TRP A 21 6.58 -5.35 -12.17
C TRP A 21 6.26 -4.77 -10.78
N LEU A 22 6.80 -5.36 -9.71
CA LEU A 22 6.68 -4.83 -8.35
C LEU A 22 7.30 -3.44 -8.24
N ALA A 23 8.38 -3.18 -8.98
CA ALA A 23 9.02 -1.87 -9.08
C ALA A 23 8.39 -0.93 -10.12
N GLY A 24 7.33 -1.35 -10.82
CA GLY A 24 6.65 -0.58 -11.86
C GLY A 24 7.27 -0.54 -13.25
N ARG A 25 8.41 -1.18 -13.51
CA ARG A 25 9.11 -1.13 -14.79
C ARG A 25 8.57 -2.18 -15.79
N ARG A 26 8.37 -1.83 -17.06
CA ARG A 26 8.38 -2.82 -18.17
C ARG A 26 9.63 -2.61 -19.01
N GLY A 27 10.32 -3.70 -19.34
CA GLY A 27 11.40 -3.69 -20.31
C GLY A 27 10.86 -4.07 -21.68
N SER A 28 10.44 -3.09 -22.47
CA SER A 28 10.11 -3.27 -23.88
C SER A 28 10.21 -1.91 -24.58
N SER A 29 10.97 -1.85 -25.68
CA SER A 29 11.14 -0.67 -26.53
C SER A 29 9.98 -0.41 -27.49
N ASP A 30 9.02 -1.35 -27.61
CA ASP A 30 7.84 -1.25 -28.49
C ASP A 30 6.53 -0.93 -27.72
N ALA A 31 6.64 -0.44 -26.49
CA ALA A 31 5.46 -0.08 -25.70
C ALA A 31 4.80 1.20 -26.26
N PRO A 32 3.45 1.29 -26.27
CA PRO A 32 2.77 2.51 -26.68
C PRO A 32 3.20 3.68 -25.79
N THR A 33 3.47 4.84 -26.40
CA THR A 33 3.73 6.07 -25.65
C THR A 33 2.42 6.73 -25.24
N VAL A 34 2.46 7.49 -24.16
CA VAL A 34 1.36 8.35 -23.70
C VAL A 34 1.37 9.61 -24.56
N PRO A 35 0.29 9.88 -25.32
CA PRO A 35 0.17 11.13 -26.04
C PRO A 35 -0.12 12.29 -25.08
N HIS A 36 0.28 13.50 -25.48
CA HIS A 36 -0.17 14.70 -24.77
C HIS A 36 -1.68 14.87 -24.91
N ALA A 37 -2.34 15.20 -23.80
CA ALA A 37 -3.74 15.56 -23.80
C ALA A 37 -3.95 16.94 -24.46
N ASP A 38 -5.09 17.11 -25.13
CA ASP A 38 -5.52 18.41 -25.65
C ASP A 38 -5.81 19.36 -24.48
N ARG A 39 -4.92 20.33 -24.27
CA ARG A 39 -5.01 21.30 -23.18
C ARG A 39 -6.11 22.34 -23.38
N SER A 40 -6.74 22.39 -24.56
CA SER A 40 -7.92 23.23 -24.82
C SER A 40 -9.25 22.55 -24.45
N ALA A 41 -9.22 21.22 -24.24
CA ALA A 41 -10.38 20.43 -23.83
C ALA A 41 -10.39 20.18 -22.31
N PRO A 42 -11.55 19.84 -21.72
CA PRO A 42 -11.62 19.40 -20.32
C PRO A 42 -10.76 18.15 -20.08
N LEU A 43 -9.81 18.24 -19.14
CA LEU A 43 -8.93 17.12 -18.78
C LEU A 43 -9.66 16.20 -17.79
N ARG A 44 -9.83 14.93 -18.13
CA ARG A 44 -10.52 13.96 -17.28
C ARG A 44 -9.59 13.40 -16.22
N ALA A 45 -10.10 13.15 -15.02
CA ALA A 45 -9.38 12.41 -13.99
C ALA A 45 -9.25 10.92 -14.37
N SER A 46 -8.21 10.27 -13.87
CA SER A 46 -8.03 8.82 -14.07
C SER A 46 -9.15 8.04 -13.37
N SER A 47 -9.38 6.78 -13.78
CA SER A 47 -10.39 5.93 -13.13
C SER A 47 -10.13 5.77 -11.63
N GLY A 48 -8.85 5.72 -11.26
CA GLY A 48 -8.40 5.64 -9.89
C GLY A 48 -8.65 6.92 -9.09
N GLN A 49 -8.37 8.09 -9.67
CA GLN A 49 -8.68 9.37 -9.04
C GLN A 49 -10.18 9.53 -8.82
N ARG A 50 -10.99 9.19 -9.84
CA ARG A 50 -12.44 9.26 -9.76
C ARG A 50 -13.00 8.40 -8.63
N ARG A 51 -12.49 7.17 -8.46
CA ARG A 51 -12.88 6.32 -7.31
C ARG A 51 -12.55 7.00 -5.99
N LEU A 52 -11.29 7.44 -5.80
CA LEU A 52 -10.87 8.07 -4.54
C LEU A 52 -11.75 9.28 -4.23
N TRP A 53 -11.92 10.18 -5.19
CA TRP A 53 -12.77 11.36 -5.04
C TRP A 53 -14.18 11.03 -4.52
N PHE A 54 -14.87 10.06 -5.13
CA PHE A 54 -16.21 9.69 -4.71
C PHE A 54 -16.25 8.97 -3.36
N GLN A 55 -15.19 8.28 -2.96
CA GLN A 55 -15.06 7.71 -1.61
C GLN A 55 -14.85 8.81 -0.57
N ASP A 56 -14.00 9.81 -0.87
CA ASP A 56 -13.77 10.98 -0.02
C ASP A 56 -15.03 11.79 0.24
N HIS A 57 -15.82 12.06 -0.79
CA HIS A 57 -17.06 12.83 -0.65
C HIS A 57 -18.18 12.04 0.04
N ALA A 58 -18.21 10.71 -0.07
CA ALA A 58 -19.26 9.88 0.52
C ALA A 58 -19.04 9.58 2.01
N GLU A 59 -17.79 9.54 2.47
CA GLU A 59 -17.43 9.02 3.80
C GLU A 59 -17.05 10.11 4.82
N ASP A 60 -17.03 11.40 4.44
CA ASP A 60 -16.61 12.54 5.28
C ASP A 60 -15.24 12.33 5.97
N VAL A 61 -14.34 11.59 5.29
CA VAL A 61 -13.03 11.20 5.83
C VAL A 61 -12.00 12.26 5.48
N SER A 62 -12.12 13.43 6.09
CA SER A 62 -11.18 14.52 5.86
C SER A 62 -9.77 14.14 6.36
N GLY A 63 -8.79 14.08 5.46
CA GLY A 63 -7.36 13.93 5.81
C GLY A 63 -6.85 12.49 6.06
N ASP A 64 -7.70 11.48 6.22
CA ASP A 64 -7.28 10.08 6.45
C ASP A 64 -6.63 9.42 5.21
N ARG A 65 -6.75 10.04 4.04
CA ARG A 65 -6.12 9.64 2.77
C ARG A 65 -4.96 10.55 2.36
N ASN A 66 -4.41 11.31 3.29
CA ASN A 66 -3.14 11.98 3.09
C ASN A 66 -1.98 10.98 3.18
N ILE A 67 -1.00 11.13 2.29
CA ILE A 67 0.27 10.38 2.31
C ILE A 67 1.35 11.30 2.89
N PRO A 68 1.89 10.98 4.09
CA PRO A 68 3.04 11.67 4.63
C PRO A 68 4.35 11.06 4.12
N PHE A 69 5.24 11.92 3.64
CA PHE A 69 6.66 11.61 3.44
C PHE A 69 7.45 12.39 4.48
N ALA A 70 8.14 11.69 5.38
CA ALA A 70 8.86 12.34 6.47
C ALA A 70 10.29 11.83 6.59
N TRP A 71 11.22 12.77 6.69
CA TRP A 71 12.63 12.48 6.86
C TRP A 71 13.25 13.32 7.96
N ARG A 72 14.13 12.70 8.74
CA ARG A 72 15.05 13.38 9.64
C ARG A 72 16.27 13.84 8.85
N LEU A 73 16.60 15.12 8.99
CA LEU A 73 17.73 15.80 8.38
C LEU A 73 18.71 16.18 9.50
N THR A 74 19.93 15.67 9.44
CA THR A 74 20.98 15.99 10.42
C THR A 74 22.15 16.66 9.72
N GLY A 75 22.50 17.89 10.11
CA GLY A 75 23.60 18.67 9.55
C GLY A 75 23.25 20.16 9.39
N ALA A 76 24.08 20.89 8.65
CA ALA A 76 23.88 22.30 8.35
C ALA A 76 22.87 22.46 7.20
N LEU A 77 21.59 22.56 7.55
CA LEU A 77 20.50 22.71 6.59
C LEU A 77 20.42 24.14 6.08
N ASP A 78 20.49 24.32 4.76
CA ASP A 78 20.09 25.56 4.09
C ASP A 78 18.57 25.52 3.85
N THR A 79 17.82 26.24 4.67
CA THR A 79 16.36 26.26 4.58
C THR A 79 15.86 26.90 3.29
N ASP A 80 16.57 27.90 2.76
CA ASP A 80 16.14 28.59 1.54
C ASP A 80 16.36 27.73 0.29
N ALA A 81 17.47 27.00 0.23
CA ALA A 81 17.71 26.00 -0.79
C ALA A 81 16.70 24.85 -0.71
N LEU A 82 16.32 24.42 0.51
CA LEU A 82 15.31 23.37 0.70
C LEU A 82 13.94 23.78 0.17
N PHE A 83 13.44 24.95 0.58
CA PHE A 83 12.15 25.42 0.10
C PHE A 83 12.19 25.82 -1.38
N GLY A 84 13.30 26.36 -1.88
CA GLY A 84 13.50 26.59 -3.32
C GLY A 84 13.45 25.30 -4.15
N ALA A 85 14.04 24.21 -3.64
CA ALA A 85 13.96 22.91 -4.28
C ALA A 85 12.53 22.34 -4.27
N LEU A 86 11.75 22.56 -3.20
CA LEU A 86 10.32 22.21 -3.16
C LEU A 86 9.50 23.04 -4.15
N ASP A 87 9.75 24.35 -4.25
CA ASP A 87 9.10 25.24 -5.22
C ASP A 87 9.33 24.74 -6.66
N LEU A 88 10.54 24.23 -6.96
CA LEU A 88 10.85 23.62 -8.26
C LEU A 88 10.09 22.33 -8.53
N VAL A 89 9.95 21.46 -7.53
CA VAL A 89 9.16 20.22 -7.67
C VAL A 89 7.69 20.54 -7.97
N VAL A 90 7.06 21.47 -7.26
CA VAL A 90 5.66 21.87 -7.52
C VAL A 90 5.51 22.52 -8.90
N ARG A 91 6.48 23.33 -9.32
CA ARG A 91 6.49 23.91 -10.66
C ARG A 91 6.52 22.82 -11.74
N ARG A 92 7.37 21.82 -11.55
CA ARG A 92 7.67 20.76 -12.50
C ARG A 92 6.56 19.71 -12.63
N HIS A 93 5.86 19.38 -11.55
CA HIS A 93 4.82 18.34 -11.55
C HIS A 93 3.41 18.93 -11.48
N GLU A 94 2.67 18.85 -12.59
CA GLU A 94 1.30 19.35 -12.69
C GLU A 94 0.34 18.72 -11.66
N SER A 95 0.55 17.43 -11.34
CA SER A 95 -0.27 16.69 -10.37
C SER A 95 -0.36 17.39 -9.00
N LEU A 96 0.73 18.02 -8.55
CA LEU A 96 0.79 18.70 -7.25
C LEU A 96 0.08 20.06 -7.23
N ARG A 97 -0.19 20.62 -8.40
CA ARG A 97 -0.86 21.91 -8.61
C ARG A 97 -2.19 21.78 -9.36
N THR A 98 -2.82 20.60 -9.32
CA THR A 98 -4.07 20.33 -10.03
C THR A 98 -5.27 20.49 -9.11
N ALA A 99 -6.23 21.32 -9.50
CA ALA A 99 -7.53 21.41 -8.86
C ALA A 99 -8.49 20.37 -9.46
N PHE A 100 -9.46 19.92 -8.65
CA PHE A 100 -10.46 18.95 -9.06
C PHE A 100 -11.86 19.55 -8.98
N ARG A 101 -12.70 19.27 -9.99
CA ARG A 101 -14.09 19.70 -10.02
C ARG A 101 -14.99 18.61 -10.60
N GLU A 102 -16.18 18.48 -10.05
CA GLU A 102 -17.21 17.61 -10.62
C GLU A 102 -17.96 18.34 -11.74
N GLU A 103 -18.18 17.65 -12.86
CA GLU A 103 -19.07 18.08 -13.93
C GLU A 103 -19.96 16.91 -14.34
N GLY A 104 -21.19 16.88 -13.80
CA GLY A 104 -22.09 15.74 -13.97
C GLY A 104 -21.56 14.47 -13.29
N ALA A 105 -21.30 13.43 -14.09
CA ALA A 105 -20.73 12.16 -13.60
C ALA A 105 -19.20 12.09 -13.76
N GLU A 106 -18.58 13.12 -14.32
CA GLU A 106 -17.14 13.18 -14.57
C GLU A 106 -16.43 14.02 -13.50
N LEU A 107 -15.20 13.62 -13.22
CA LEU A 107 -14.26 14.38 -12.41
C LEU A 107 -13.23 14.98 -13.35
N LEU A 108 -13.14 16.31 -13.35
CA LEU A 108 -12.24 17.06 -14.20
C LEU A 108 -11.04 17.59 -13.42
N GLN A 109 -9.93 17.72 -14.12
CA GLN A 109 -8.65 18.24 -13.64
C GLN A 109 -8.42 19.63 -14.22
N GLU A 110 -8.01 20.58 -13.38
CA GLU A 110 -7.62 21.93 -13.79
C GLU A 110 -6.24 22.25 -13.23
N VAL A 111 -5.24 22.26 -14.11
CA VAL A 111 -3.85 22.54 -13.73
C VAL A 111 -3.71 24.03 -13.42
N ARG A 112 -3.30 24.35 -12.19
CA ARG A 112 -3.10 25.71 -11.69
C ARG A 112 -1.65 26.17 -11.88
N ASP A 113 -1.43 27.46 -11.72
CA ASP A 113 -0.09 28.03 -11.63
C ASP A 113 0.67 27.48 -10.41
N PRO A 114 2.01 27.35 -10.49
CA PRO A 114 2.83 26.99 -9.35
C PRO A 114 2.66 27.98 -8.19
N TYR A 115 2.76 27.47 -6.96
CA TYR A 115 2.65 28.27 -5.75
C TYR A 115 3.90 28.12 -4.86
N PRO A 116 4.28 29.15 -4.09
CA PRO A 116 5.40 29.05 -3.16
C PRO A 116 5.00 28.33 -1.87
N PHE A 117 5.97 27.71 -1.20
CA PHE A 117 5.81 27.18 0.15
C PHE A 117 5.97 28.25 1.24
N ASP A 118 5.26 28.05 2.35
CA ASP A 118 5.57 28.71 3.62
C ASP A 118 6.91 28.20 4.13
N ARG A 119 7.86 29.13 4.34
CA ARG A 119 9.24 28.84 4.75
C ARG A 119 9.43 28.81 6.27
N THR A 120 8.34 28.78 7.02
CA THR A 120 8.37 28.76 8.49
C THR A 120 9.03 27.48 9.03
N VAL A 121 9.99 27.67 9.94
CA VAL A 121 10.60 26.59 10.74
C VAL A 121 9.95 26.58 12.12
N VAL A 122 9.41 25.42 12.51
CA VAL A 122 8.74 25.26 13.81
C VAL A 122 9.68 24.58 14.78
N GLU A 123 10.11 25.30 15.81
CA GLU A 123 10.87 24.71 16.92
C GLU A 123 9.97 23.82 17.78
N VAL A 124 10.37 22.57 17.98
CA VAL A 124 9.62 21.59 18.78
C VAL A 124 10.56 20.57 19.40
N SER A 125 10.35 20.21 20.65
CA SER A 125 11.19 19.17 21.27
C SER A 125 10.93 17.79 20.65
N ALA A 126 11.96 16.95 20.59
CA ALA A 126 11.82 15.58 20.08
C ALA A 126 10.72 14.77 20.82
N GLN A 127 10.47 15.07 22.10
CA GLN A 127 9.43 14.41 22.90
C GLN A 127 8.00 14.84 22.54
N THR A 128 7.83 16.02 21.95
CA THR A 128 6.51 16.59 21.62
C THR A 128 6.21 16.60 20.12
N LEU A 129 7.21 16.35 19.27
CA LEU A 129 7.12 16.32 17.80
C LEU A 129 5.97 15.48 17.23
N ALA A 130 5.64 14.35 17.89
CA ALA A 130 4.63 13.42 17.38
C ALA A 130 3.26 14.09 17.17
N GLY A 131 2.87 15.01 18.06
CA GLY A 131 1.58 15.71 17.97
C GLY A 131 1.48 16.66 16.77
N PRO A 132 2.44 17.59 16.58
CA PRO A 132 2.49 18.45 15.40
C PRO A 132 2.61 17.69 14.07
N VAL A 133 3.43 16.64 14.00
CA VAL A 133 3.55 15.79 12.80
C VAL A 133 2.21 15.12 12.49
N GLU A 134 1.55 14.55 13.50
CA GLU A 134 0.22 13.94 13.33
C GLU A 134 -0.81 14.99 12.87
N THR A 135 -0.84 16.17 13.51
CA THR A 135 -1.79 17.24 13.17
C THR A 135 -1.61 17.69 11.72
N ALA A 136 -0.37 17.96 11.29
CA ALA A 136 -0.08 18.38 9.93
C ALA A 136 -0.39 17.28 8.89
N THR A 137 -0.19 16.01 9.25
CA THR A 137 -0.50 14.86 8.38
C THR A 137 -1.97 14.75 8.06
N TYR A 138 -2.85 14.92 9.06
CA TYR A 138 -4.30 14.69 8.91
C TYR A 138 -5.12 15.96 8.71
N GLU A 139 -4.48 17.12 8.61
CA GLU A 139 -5.15 18.35 8.21
C GLU A 139 -5.72 18.17 6.78
N PRO A 140 -7.00 18.50 6.52
CA PRO A 140 -7.62 18.31 5.21
C PRO A 140 -7.00 19.19 4.11
N PHE A 141 -7.14 18.77 2.85
CA PHE A 141 -6.83 19.60 1.69
C PHE A 141 -8.11 20.18 1.09
N ASP A 142 -8.03 21.42 0.61
CA ASP A 142 -9.01 21.95 -0.33
C ASP A 142 -8.59 21.56 -1.75
N TRP A 143 -9.38 20.68 -2.37
CA TRP A 143 -9.12 20.16 -3.70
C TRP A 143 -9.38 21.16 -4.82
N ALA A 144 -10.20 22.19 -4.57
CA ALA A 144 -10.55 23.19 -5.56
C ALA A 144 -9.43 24.24 -5.73
N GLU A 145 -8.61 24.46 -4.69
CA GLU A 145 -7.46 25.36 -4.74
C GLU A 145 -6.29 24.81 -5.56
N GLY A 146 -6.18 23.48 -5.65
CA GLY A 146 -5.09 22.81 -6.34
C GLY A 146 -3.74 22.92 -5.62
N ARG A 147 -3.69 23.26 -4.32
CA ARG A 147 -2.43 23.29 -3.53
C ARG A 147 -2.18 21.97 -2.81
N LEU A 148 -1.84 20.94 -3.58
CA LEU A 148 -1.91 19.54 -3.12
C LEU A 148 -0.61 18.95 -2.59
N LEU A 149 0.41 19.78 -2.36
CA LEU A 149 1.58 19.45 -1.55
C LEU A 149 1.75 20.49 -0.45
N ARG A 150 1.85 20.03 0.80
CA ARG A 150 2.19 20.86 1.96
C ARG A 150 3.51 20.41 2.54
N ALA A 151 4.33 21.39 2.95
CA ALA A 151 5.60 21.17 3.62
C ALA A 151 5.56 21.77 5.04
N ARG A 152 6.16 21.06 5.99
CA ARG A 152 6.44 21.55 7.34
C ARG A 152 7.86 21.16 7.71
N LEU A 153 8.62 22.11 8.21
CA LEU A 153 9.96 21.87 8.73
C LEU A 153 9.97 22.07 10.24
N PHE A 154 10.29 21.00 10.97
CA PHE A 154 10.38 21.03 12.43
C PHE A 154 11.85 21.02 12.84
N GLN A 155 12.30 22.01 13.61
CA GLN A 155 13.63 21.97 14.22
C GLN A 155 13.52 21.29 15.59
N VAL A 156 14.23 20.16 15.75
CA VAL A 156 14.12 19.31 16.95
C VAL A 156 15.32 19.39 17.88
N ALA A 157 16.46 19.81 17.35
CA ALA A 157 17.66 20.20 18.07
C ALA A 157 18.54 21.08 17.14
N ALA A 158 19.64 21.61 17.66
CA ALA A 158 20.63 22.30 16.84
C ALA A 158 21.19 21.35 15.77
N GLY A 159 21.04 21.71 14.49
CA GLY A 159 21.47 20.87 13.36
C GLY A 159 20.58 19.63 13.11
N GLU A 160 19.44 19.50 13.78
CA GLU A 160 18.50 18.40 13.52
C GLU A 160 17.11 18.92 13.17
N HIS A 161 16.60 18.48 12.03
CA HIS A 161 15.27 18.83 11.54
C HIS A 161 14.48 17.59 11.15
N VAL A 162 13.15 17.72 11.12
CA VAL A 162 12.26 16.77 10.49
C VAL A 162 11.48 17.51 9.41
N LEU A 163 11.72 17.13 8.16
CA LEU A 163 10.92 17.57 7.02
C LEU A 163 9.72 16.64 6.89
N LEU A 164 8.52 17.21 6.94
CA LEU A 164 7.26 16.53 6.64
C LEU A 164 6.67 17.13 5.37
N LEU A 165 6.54 16.29 4.35
CA LEU A 165 5.76 16.56 3.15
C LEU A 165 4.46 15.76 3.22
N VAL A 166 3.33 16.40 2.94
CA VAL A 166 2.02 15.76 2.94
C VAL A 166 1.36 16.08 1.62
N ALA A 167 0.87 15.06 0.94
CA ALA A 167 0.05 15.20 -0.24
C ALA A 167 -1.12 14.22 -0.18
N PRO A 168 -2.28 14.55 -0.74
CA PRO A 168 -3.37 13.61 -0.80
C PRO A 168 -3.08 12.46 -1.77
N HIS A 169 -3.54 11.25 -1.43
CA HIS A 169 -3.37 10.05 -2.27
C HIS A 169 -3.97 10.19 -3.68
N LEU A 170 -4.85 11.18 -3.90
CA LEU A 170 -5.40 11.53 -5.22
C LEU A 170 -4.33 11.98 -6.23
N VAL A 171 -3.19 12.50 -5.76
CA VAL A 171 -2.14 13.08 -6.62
C VAL A 171 -0.75 12.50 -6.37
N VAL A 172 -0.62 11.58 -5.41
CA VAL A 172 0.61 10.86 -5.09
C VAL A 172 0.32 9.39 -4.78
N ASP A 173 1.34 8.56 -4.93
CA ASP A 173 1.36 7.17 -4.49
C ASP A 173 2.69 6.83 -3.80
N ASP A 174 2.82 5.61 -3.28
CA ASP A 174 4.02 5.17 -2.56
C ASP A 174 5.29 5.24 -3.43
N TRP A 175 5.17 5.12 -4.75
CA TRP A 175 6.30 5.22 -5.69
C TRP A 175 6.71 6.67 -5.96
N SER A 176 5.79 7.62 -5.82
CA SER A 176 6.07 9.06 -5.96
C SER A 176 7.11 9.56 -4.95
N ALA A 177 7.27 8.88 -3.81
CA ALA A 177 8.27 9.23 -2.79
C ALA A 177 9.70 9.25 -3.34
N ALA A 178 10.05 8.31 -4.22
CA ALA A 178 11.38 8.20 -4.78
C ALA A 178 11.67 9.32 -5.78
N ALA A 179 10.70 9.67 -6.62
CA ALA A 179 10.79 10.80 -7.55
C ALA A 179 10.90 12.13 -6.78
N LEU A 180 10.02 12.34 -5.80
CA LEU A 180 10.00 13.51 -4.94
C LEU A 180 11.35 13.72 -4.23
N LEU A 181 11.87 12.67 -3.58
CA LEU A 181 13.15 12.77 -2.87
C LEU A 181 14.34 12.96 -3.83
N GLY A 182 14.31 12.29 -4.99
CA GLY A 182 15.36 12.42 -6.00
C GLY A 182 15.47 13.85 -6.54
N GLU A 183 14.34 14.44 -6.95
CA GLU A 183 14.31 15.82 -7.45
C GLU A 183 14.56 16.85 -6.36
N LEU A 184 14.04 16.65 -5.15
CA LEU A 184 14.36 17.49 -3.99
C LEU A 184 15.87 17.51 -3.71
N SER A 185 16.53 16.35 -3.78
CA SER A 185 17.97 16.24 -3.55
C SER A 185 18.78 16.95 -4.63
N ALA A 186 18.39 16.80 -5.90
CA ALA A 186 19.05 17.46 -7.03
C ALA A 186 18.85 18.99 -6.99
N GLY A 187 17.62 19.45 -6.74
CA GLY A 187 17.30 20.87 -6.62
C GLY A 187 18.06 21.53 -5.46
N TYR A 188 18.07 20.89 -4.29
CA TYR A 188 18.81 21.41 -3.14
C TYR A 188 20.31 21.48 -3.42
N ALA A 189 20.89 20.44 -4.04
CA ALA A 189 22.32 20.42 -4.37
C ALA A 189 22.73 21.61 -5.23
N ALA A 190 22.02 21.84 -6.35
CA ALA A 190 22.31 22.95 -7.24
C ALA A 190 22.08 24.31 -6.55
N LEU A 191 20.97 24.48 -5.81
CA LEU A 191 20.70 25.74 -5.12
C LEU A 191 21.73 26.07 -4.03
N THR A 192 22.20 25.07 -3.27
CA THR A 192 23.30 25.27 -2.30
C THR A 192 24.63 25.63 -2.96
N ALA A 193 24.84 25.23 -4.21
CA ALA A 193 26.01 25.60 -5.01
C ALA A 193 25.86 26.96 -5.70
N GLY A 194 24.68 27.60 -5.63
CA GLY A 194 24.37 28.82 -6.39
C GLY A 194 24.17 28.56 -7.89
N GLU A 195 23.84 27.32 -8.27
CA GLU A 195 23.62 26.87 -9.64
C GLU A 195 22.10 26.69 -9.93
N GLU A 196 21.74 26.70 -11.20
CA GLU A 196 20.39 26.32 -11.63
C GLU A 196 20.25 24.78 -11.67
N PRO A 197 19.18 24.21 -11.11
CA PRO A 197 18.99 22.76 -11.14
C PRO A 197 18.77 22.21 -12.55
N ASP A 198 19.62 21.28 -12.97
CA ASP A 198 19.51 20.55 -14.24
C ASP A 198 18.72 19.25 -14.04
N LEU A 199 17.40 19.32 -14.27
CA LEU A 199 16.51 18.17 -14.25
C LEU A 199 16.03 17.88 -15.68
N PRO A 200 16.15 16.64 -16.19
CA PRO A 200 15.67 16.27 -17.52
C PRO A 200 14.21 16.63 -17.71
N GLU A 201 13.78 17.11 -18.88
CA GLU A 201 12.37 17.44 -19.12
C GLU A 201 11.46 16.21 -18.93
N LEU A 202 10.27 16.42 -18.35
CA LEU A 202 9.23 15.37 -18.29
C LEU A 202 8.52 15.31 -19.64
N SER A 203 8.63 14.18 -20.34
CA SER A 203 8.01 14.03 -21.67
C SER A 203 6.49 14.03 -21.65
N VAL A 204 5.88 13.75 -20.50
CA VAL A 204 4.43 13.79 -20.26
C VAL A 204 4.14 14.22 -18.83
N GLN A 205 2.90 14.61 -18.55
CA GLN A 205 2.42 14.95 -17.22
C GLN A 205 1.28 13.99 -16.80
N TYR A 206 0.93 13.99 -15.50
CA TYR A 206 -0.13 13.11 -15.00
C TYR A 206 -1.48 13.28 -15.74
N PRO A 207 -1.94 14.50 -16.08
CA PRO A 207 -3.18 14.66 -16.85
C PRO A 207 -3.14 13.99 -18.23
N ASP A 208 -1.97 13.91 -18.88
CA ASP A 208 -1.79 13.20 -20.16
C ASP A 208 -2.03 11.70 -19.96
N PHE A 209 -1.45 11.11 -18.90
CA PHE A 209 -1.70 9.72 -18.53
C PHE A 209 -3.18 9.45 -18.20
N ALA A 210 -3.81 10.33 -17.44
CA ALA A 210 -5.20 10.18 -17.05
C ALA A 210 -6.12 10.14 -18.27
N GLU A 211 -5.95 11.08 -19.20
CA GLU A 211 -6.72 11.16 -20.44
C GLU A 211 -6.46 9.95 -21.37
N TRP A 212 -5.20 9.54 -21.50
CA TRP A 212 -4.83 8.33 -22.23
C TRP A 212 -5.48 7.08 -21.66
N GLN A 213 -5.47 6.89 -20.33
CA GLN A 213 -6.12 5.76 -19.68
C GLN A 213 -7.63 5.74 -19.95
N ARG A 214 -8.29 6.90 -19.87
CA ARG A 214 -9.74 7.02 -20.14
C ARG A 214 -10.05 6.69 -21.60
N THR A 215 -9.30 7.24 -22.55
CA THR A 215 -9.46 6.94 -23.99
C THR A 215 -9.27 5.46 -24.29
N ARG A 216 -8.27 4.80 -23.68
CA ARG A 216 -8.02 3.36 -23.84
C ARG A 216 -9.17 2.49 -23.32
N LEU A 217 -9.90 2.96 -22.30
CA LEU A 217 -11.12 2.29 -21.83
C LEU A 217 -12.28 2.51 -22.81
N ASP A 218 -12.51 3.76 -23.21
CA ASP A 218 -13.64 4.14 -24.05
C ASP A 218 -13.57 3.48 -25.44
N ASP A 219 -12.38 3.40 -26.03
CA ASP A 219 -12.14 2.79 -27.36
C ASP A 219 -12.00 1.26 -27.32
N GLY A 220 -12.19 0.63 -26.15
CA GLY A 220 -12.08 -0.82 -25.98
C GLY A 220 -10.64 -1.35 -26.03
N GLY A 221 -9.63 -0.48 -25.97
CA GLY A 221 -8.21 -0.86 -25.99
C GLY A 221 -7.75 -1.73 -24.81
N LEU A 222 -8.57 -1.83 -23.75
CA LEU A 222 -8.36 -2.71 -22.60
C LEU A 222 -9.29 -3.94 -22.57
N GLN A 223 -10.15 -4.12 -23.58
CA GLN A 223 -11.15 -5.21 -23.62
C GLN A 223 -10.54 -6.61 -23.42
N PRO A 224 -9.39 -6.98 -24.04
CA PRO A 224 -8.80 -8.30 -23.80
C PRO A 224 -8.42 -8.55 -22.34
N GLY A 225 -7.96 -7.51 -21.63
CA GLY A 225 -7.66 -7.58 -20.21
C GLY A 225 -8.92 -7.66 -19.35
N ILE A 226 -9.97 -6.91 -19.72
CA ILE A 226 -11.27 -6.96 -19.05
C ILE A 226 -11.85 -8.38 -19.16
N ASP A 227 -11.86 -8.96 -20.36
CA ASP A 227 -12.35 -10.31 -20.62
C ASP A 227 -11.57 -11.38 -19.82
N PHE A 228 -10.25 -11.21 -19.70
CA PHE A 228 -9.43 -12.06 -18.85
C PHE A 228 -9.90 -11.98 -17.38
N TRP A 229 -10.04 -10.77 -16.84
CA TRP A 229 -10.41 -10.59 -15.44
C TRP A 229 -11.82 -11.09 -15.13
N LEU A 230 -12.78 -10.88 -16.03
CA LEU A 230 -14.14 -11.42 -15.89
C LEU A 230 -14.12 -12.95 -15.79
N ARG A 231 -13.29 -13.63 -16.59
CA ARG A 231 -13.12 -15.10 -16.48
C ARG A 231 -12.36 -15.51 -15.22
N ALA A 232 -11.27 -14.83 -14.88
CA ALA A 232 -10.44 -15.17 -13.73
C ALA A 232 -11.17 -15.01 -12.39
N LEU A 233 -12.08 -14.04 -12.31
CA LEU A 233 -12.86 -13.70 -11.11
C LEU A 233 -14.29 -14.26 -11.15
N ASP A 234 -14.64 -15.08 -12.13
CA ASP A 234 -15.98 -15.67 -12.24
C ASP A 234 -16.33 -16.53 -11.03
N GLY A 235 -17.44 -16.20 -10.35
CA GLY A 235 -17.83 -16.85 -9.09
C GLY A 235 -16.86 -16.64 -7.93
N ALA A 236 -15.94 -15.66 -8.00
CA ALA A 236 -15.08 -15.32 -6.88
C ALA A 236 -15.91 -14.77 -5.70
N PRO A 237 -15.51 -15.08 -4.46
CA PRO A 237 -16.17 -14.48 -3.31
C PRO A 237 -15.94 -12.96 -3.31
N THR A 238 -17.00 -12.20 -3.05
CA THR A 238 -16.93 -10.73 -2.98
C THR A 238 -16.52 -10.23 -1.60
N VAL A 239 -16.66 -11.08 -0.56
CA VAL A 239 -16.33 -10.78 0.85
C VAL A 239 -15.63 -11.98 1.49
N LEU A 240 -14.53 -11.72 2.19
CA LEU A 240 -13.82 -12.67 3.04
C LEU A 240 -14.22 -12.50 4.51
N ASP A 241 -14.83 -13.51 5.11
CA ASP A 241 -15.18 -13.50 6.54
C ASP A 241 -13.95 -13.85 7.40
N LEU A 242 -13.29 -12.82 7.92
CA LEU A 242 -12.18 -12.99 8.85
C LEU A 242 -12.69 -13.09 10.29
N PRO A 243 -12.04 -13.90 11.15
CA PRO A 243 -12.39 -13.92 12.56
C PRO A 243 -12.06 -12.56 13.19
N THR A 244 -13.08 -11.76 13.49
CA THR A 244 -12.96 -10.44 14.11
C THR A 244 -13.36 -10.47 15.59
N ASP A 245 -12.73 -9.61 16.39
CA ASP A 245 -13.09 -9.45 17.81
C ASP A 245 -14.45 -8.76 18.01
N ARG A 246 -14.99 -8.13 16.95
CA ARG A 246 -16.22 -7.34 16.95
C ARG A 246 -16.97 -7.51 15.63
N PRO A 247 -18.30 -7.40 15.63
CA PRO A 247 -19.08 -7.37 14.41
C PRO A 247 -18.59 -6.28 13.45
N HIS A 248 -18.70 -6.55 12.15
CA HIS A 248 -18.39 -5.56 11.14
C HIS A 248 -19.34 -4.35 11.29
N PRO A 249 -18.83 -3.12 11.42
CA PRO A 249 -19.69 -1.94 11.45
C PRO A 249 -20.35 -1.71 10.08
N ALA A 250 -21.51 -1.05 10.08
CA ALA A 250 -22.23 -0.68 8.84
C ALA A 250 -21.45 0.34 7.98
N HIS A 251 -20.55 1.10 8.62
CA HIS A 251 -19.63 2.03 7.98
C HIS A 251 -18.22 1.76 8.49
N SER A 252 -17.26 1.64 7.58
CA SER A 252 -15.87 1.50 7.98
C SER A 252 -15.38 2.76 8.68
N SER A 253 -14.69 2.60 9.81
CA SER A 253 -14.02 3.73 10.47
C SER A 253 -12.67 4.06 9.84
N HIS A 254 -12.19 3.21 8.93
CA HIS A 254 -10.83 3.16 8.37
C HIS A 254 -9.69 3.06 9.39
N ARG A 255 -9.96 3.21 10.69
CA ARG A 255 -8.93 3.24 11.72
C ARG A 255 -8.14 1.94 11.77
N ALA A 256 -6.83 2.06 11.57
CA ALA A 256 -5.89 0.96 11.53
C ALA A 256 -4.84 1.05 12.64
N GLY A 257 -4.23 -0.09 12.92
CA GLY A 257 -3.04 -0.21 13.75
C GLY A 257 -2.07 -1.16 13.08
N TRP A 258 -0.79 -1.04 13.43
CA TRP A 258 0.26 -1.84 12.83
C TRP A 258 1.00 -2.65 13.88
N THR A 259 1.29 -3.91 13.57
CA THR A 259 2.11 -4.80 14.39
C THR A 259 3.34 -5.21 13.58
N PRO A 260 4.56 -5.00 14.10
CA PRO A 260 5.76 -5.46 13.42
C PRO A 260 5.80 -6.99 13.37
N LEU A 261 6.32 -7.52 12.27
CA LEU A 261 6.55 -8.94 12.06
C LEU A 261 7.97 -9.10 11.49
N ASP A 262 8.80 -9.85 12.19
CA ASP A 262 10.15 -10.17 11.75
C ASP A 262 10.19 -11.62 11.25
N VAL A 263 10.76 -11.82 10.06
CA VAL A 263 11.07 -13.15 9.51
C VAL A 263 12.55 -13.37 9.70
N ASP A 264 12.92 -14.37 10.50
CA ASP A 264 14.32 -14.63 10.79
C ASP A 264 15.08 -15.07 9.52
N ALA A 265 16.39 -14.81 9.49
CA ALA A 265 17.24 -15.09 8.34
C ALA A 265 17.22 -16.57 7.90
N SER A 266 17.01 -17.52 8.82
CA SER A 266 16.95 -18.94 8.46
C SER A 266 15.66 -19.28 7.72
N THR A 267 14.54 -18.71 8.15
CA THR A 267 13.25 -18.80 7.44
C THR A 267 13.32 -18.11 6.09
N ALA A 268 13.91 -16.90 6.02
CA ALA A 268 14.08 -16.18 4.76
C ALA A 268 14.90 -17.00 3.74
N ARG A 269 16.02 -17.58 4.16
CA ARG A 269 16.85 -18.44 3.30
C ARG A 269 16.09 -19.69 2.84
N ALA A 270 15.32 -20.32 3.73
CA ALA A 270 14.51 -21.47 3.35
C ALA A 270 13.43 -21.13 2.30
N VAL A 271 12.86 -19.92 2.36
CA VAL A 271 11.95 -19.40 1.33
C VAL A 271 12.68 -19.23 0.01
N GLU A 272 13.88 -18.65 0.01
CA GLU A 272 14.69 -18.48 -1.21
C GLU A 272 15.07 -19.84 -1.84
N GLU A 273 15.48 -20.81 -1.02
CA GLU A 273 15.78 -22.19 -1.46
C GLU A 273 14.54 -22.87 -2.08
N LEU A 274 13.36 -22.68 -1.50
CA LEU A 274 12.09 -23.17 -2.05
C LEU A 274 11.77 -22.49 -3.39
N CYS A 275 11.95 -21.18 -3.47
CA CYS A 275 11.72 -20.38 -4.66
C CYS A 275 12.59 -20.86 -5.83
N ALA A 276 13.88 -21.10 -5.58
CA ALA A 276 14.81 -21.63 -6.57
C ALA A 276 14.37 -23.01 -7.08
N ARG A 277 13.95 -23.92 -6.18
CA ARG A 277 13.49 -25.26 -6.56
C ARG A 277 12.21 -25.28 -7.37
N GLU A 278 11.21 -24.48 -6.98
CA GLU A 278 9.89 -24.46 -7.64
C GLU A 278 9.83 -23.45 -8.79
N LYS A 279 10.95 -22.77 -9.11
CA LYS A 279 11.03 -21.69 -10.11
C LYS A 279 9.94 -20.64 -9.87
N ALA A 280 9.90 -20.16 -8.63
CA ALA A 280 8.97 -19.14 -8.14
C ALA A 280 9.77 -18.01 -7.48
N THR A 281 9.10 -16.91 -7.17
CA THR A 281 9.72 -15.78 -6.45
C THR A 281 9.29 -15.74 -4.99
N SER A 282 10.02 -15.01 -4.15
CA SER A 282 9.65 -14.82 -2.74
C SER A 282 8.26 -14.19 -2.60
N PHE A 283 7.87 -13.30 -3.53
CA PHE A 283 6.51 -12.75 -3.57
C PHE A 283 5.47 -13.86 -3.72
N MET A 284 5.64 -14.77 -4.70
CA MET A 284 4.71 -15.88 -4.93
C MET A 284 4.67 -16.85 -3.75
N ALA A 285 5.82 -17.19 -3.17
CA ALA A 285 5.91 -18.09 -2.02
C ALA A 285 5.23 -17.51 -0.77
N LEU A 286 5.49 -16.22 -0.47
CA LEU A 286 4.90 -15.54 0.68
C LEU A 286 3.41 -15.25 0.48
N LEU A 287 2.98 -14.93 -0.74
CA LEU A 287 1.55 -14.82 -1.09
C LEU A 287 0.83 -16.17 -0.88
N ALA A 288 1.41 -17.27 -1.35
CA ALA A 288 0.86 -18.62 -1.12
C ALA A 288 0.77 -18.96 0.37
N ALA A 289 1.81 -18.63 1.15
CA ALA A 289 1.81 -18.81 2.60
C ALA A 289 0.74 -17.95 3.29
N TYR A 290 0.55 -16.71 2.84
CA TYR A 290 -0.49 -15.82 3.34
C TYR A 290 -1.89 -16.34 3.01
N ALA A 291 -2.12 -16.84 1.79
CA ALA A 291 -3.37 -17.49 1.41
C ALA A 291 -3.69 -18.71 2.30
N VAL A 292 -2.70 -19.56 2.61
CA VAL A 292 -2.88 -20.69 3.54
C VAL A 292 -3.23 -20.20 4.94
N LEU A 293 -2.60 -19.14 5.43
CA LEU A 293 -2.92 -18.54 6.73
C LEU A 293 -4.37 -18.05 6.76
N LEU A 294 -4.78 -17.27 5.75
CA LEU A 294 -6.13 -16.74 5.63
C LEU A 294 -7.17 -17.86 5.53
N ALA A 295 -6.91 -18.89 4.72
CA ALA A 295 -7.80 -20.04 4.58
C ALA A 295 -8.01 -20.78 5.91
N ARG A 296 -6.94 -20.96 6.69
CA ARG A 296 -7.02 -21.59 8.02
C ARG A 296 -7.76 -20.74 9.05
N ARG A 297 -7.78 -19.42 8.89
CA ARG A 297 -8.41 -18.49 9.86
C ARG A 297 -9.86 -18.20 9.53
N SER A 298 -10.19 -18.01 8.26
CA SER A 298 -11.55 -17.77 7.77
C SER A 298 -12.35 -19.07 7.57
N GLY A 299 -11.67 -20.19 7.31
CA GLY A 299 -12.31 -21.41 6.82
C GLY A 299 -12.63 -21.38 5.32
N SER A 300 -12.42 -20.25 4.63
CA SER A 300 -12.60 -20.14 3.18
C SER A 300 -11.47 -20.86 2.44
N ARG A 301 -11.81 -21.47 1.31
CA ARG A 301 -10.85 -22.10 0.40
C ARG A 301 -10.66 -21.34 -0.90
N ASP A 302 -11.47 -20.32 -1.14
CA ASP A 302 -11.38 -19.43 -2.29
C ASP A 302 -11.17 -18.02 -1.76
N LEU A 303 -10.09 -17.38 -2.16
CA LEU A 303 -9.62 -16.12 -1.59
C LEU A 303 -9.30 -15.17 -2.74
N VAL A 304 -9.67 -13.90 -2.61
CA VAL A 304 -9.18 -12.84 -3.47
C VAL A 304 -8.31 -11.92 -2.63
N ILE A 305 -7.02 -11.86 -2.97
CA ILE A 305 -6.02 -11.08 -2.24
C ILE A 305 -5.58 -9.94 -3.15
N GLY A 306 -5.72 -8.71 -2.70
CA GLY A 306 -5.25 -7.56 -3.45
C GLY A 306 -3.74 -7.44 -3.38
N SER A 307 -3.11 -7.11 -4.49
CA SER A 307 -1.70 -6.72 -4.48
C SER A 307 -1.54 -5.36 -5.18
N PRO A 308 -0.98 -4.35 -4.50
CA PRO A 308 -0.70 -3.08 -5.14
C PRO A 308 0.43 -3.23 -6.14
N VAL A 309 0.28 -2.60 -7.30
CA VAL A 309 1.28 -2.51 -8.36
C VAL A 309 1.51 -1.05 -8.70
N ALA A 310 2.72 -0.67 -9.09
CA ALA A 310 3.05 0.74 -9.29
C ALA A 310 2.21 1.43 -10.39
N GLY A 311 1.71 0.67 -11.38
CA GLY A 311 0.93 1.21 -12.51
C GLY A 311 1.73 2.10 -13.47
N ARG A 312 3.07 2.06 -13.41
CA ARG A 312 4.00 2.89 -14.19
C ARG A 312 4.69 2.10 -15.31
N GLY A 313 3.94 1.23 -15.98
CA GLY A 313 4.48 0.26 -16.94
C GLY A 313 5.16 0.85 -18.19
N LEU A 314 5.22 2.18 -18.32
CA LEU A 314 5.88 2.91 -19.39
C LEU A 314 7.02 3.76 -18.79
N SER A 315 8.19 3.75 -19.43
CA SER A 315 9.39 4.40 -18.90
C SER A 315 9.22 5.90 -18.63
N GLU A 316 8.41 6.59 -19.46
CA GLU A 316 8.08 8.02 -19.29
C GLU A 316 7.21 8.32 -18.07
N LEU A 317 6.55 7.31 -17.48
CA LEU A 317 5.76 7.45 -16.25
C LEU A 317 6.59 7.22 -14.99
N GLU A 318 7.78 6.61 -15.09
CA GLU A 318 8.67 6.38 -13.94
C GLU A 318 9.04 7.66 -13.17
N PRO A 319 9.39 8.79 -13.82
CA PRO A 319 9.81 10.01 -13.11
C PRO A 319 8.63 10.84 -12.56
N LEU A 320 7.37 10.52 -12.91
CA LEU A 320 6.24 11.39 -12.58
C LEU A 320 5.80 11.30 -11.13
N ILE A 321 5.33 12.41 -10.57
CA ILE A 321 4.55 12.41 -9.34
C ILE A 321 3.06 12.31 -9.73
N GLY A 322 2.34 11.35 -9.14
CA GLY A 322 0.96 11.08 -9.51
C GLY A 322 0.36 9.85 -8.84
N PHE A 323 -0.95 9.65 -8.99
CA PHE A 323 -1.65 8.46 -8.52
C PHE A 323 -1.68 7.37 -9.60
N PHE A 324 -0.64 6.53 -9.66
CA PHE A 324 -0.55 5.45 -10.66
C PHE A 324 -0.87 4.07 -10.08
N VAL A 325 -0.69 3.90 -8.76
CA VAL A 325 -0.90 2.61 -8.10
C VAL A 325 -2.25 1.98 -8.48
N ASN A 326 -2.19 0.75 -8.98
CA ASN A 326 -3.36 -0.08 -9.25
C ASN A 326 -3.39 -1.25 -8.27
N THR A 327 -4.57 -1.83 -8.05
CA THR A 327 -4.72 -3.05 -7.25
C THR A 327 -5.01 -4.21 -8.16
N VAL A 328 -4.21 -5.26 -8.08
CA VAL A 328 -4.43 -6.50 -8.83
C VAL A 328 -5.11 -7.53 -7.91
N PRO A 329 -6.33 -8.00 -8.24
CA PRO A 329 -7.05 -8.99 -7.44
C PRO A 329 -6.55 -10.41 -7.75
N LEU A 330 -5.71 -10.97 -6.88
CA LEU A 330 -5.13 -12.30 -7.04
C LEU A 330 -6.04 -13.34 -6.39
N ARG A 331 -6.79 -14.07 -7.23
CA ARG A 331 -7.63 -15.18 -6.76
C ARG A 331 -6.78 -16.44 -6.52
N VAL A 332 -6.88 -16.99 -5.31
CA VAL A 332 -6.13 -18.16 -4.87
C VAL A 332 -7.07 -19.17 -4.24
N GLN A 333 -7.10 -20.38 -4.81
CA GLN A 333 -7.85 -21.50 -4.29
C GLN A 333 -6.93 -22.45 -3.51
N VAL A 334 -7.22 -22.61 -2.22
CA VAL A 334 -6.43 -23.41 -1.28
C VAL A 334 -7.12 -24.76 -1.05
N ASP A 335 -6.49 -25.83 -1.52
CA ASP A 335 -6.86 -27.21 -1.16
C ASP A 335 -6.06 -27.66 0.08
N PRO A 336 -6.71 -27.89 1.24
CA PRO A 336 -6.01 -28.32 2.46
C PRO A 336 -5.34 -29.70 2.35
N GLN A 337 -5.69 -30.52 1.36
CA GLN A 337 -5.11 -31.85 1.14
C GLN A 337 -3.91 -31.82 0.17
N ALA A 338 -3.74 -30.72 -0.58
CA ALA A 338 -2.67 -30.61 -1.56
C ALA A 338 -1.33 -30.23 -0.90
N PRO A 339 -0.20 -30.74 -1.41
CA PRO A 339 1.13 -30.24 -1.07
C PRO A 339 1.27 -28.72 -1.32
N PHE A 340 2.02 -28.03 -0.47
CA PHE A 340 2.26 -26.59 -0.62
C PHE A 340 2.90 -26.22 -1.97
N ALA A 341 3.77 -27.08 -2.49
CA ALA A 341 4.42 -26.86 -3.78
C ALA A 341 3.41 -26.77 -4.95
N ASP A 342 2.31 -27.52 -4.87
CA ASP A 342 1.25 -27.48 -5.90
C ASP A 342 0.48 -26.16 -5.84
N LEU A 343 0.19 -25.67 -4.63
CA LEU A 343 -0.38 -24.33 -4.43
C LEU A 343 0.56 -23.25 -4.95
N LEU A 344 1.86 -23.35 -4.68
CA LEU A 344 2.85 -22.38 -5.14
C LEU A 344 2.91 -22.30 -6.67
N ARG A 345 2.84 -23.44 -7.37
CA ARG A 345 2.80 -23.45 -8.85
C ARG A 345 1.54 -22.78 -9.39
N LYS A 346 0.37 -23.03 -8.79
CA LYS A 346 -0.88 -22.33 -9.14
C LYS A 346 -0.79 -20.83 -8.88
N VAL A 347 -0.28 -20.42 -7.71
CA VAL A 347 -0.09 -19.00 -7.38
C VAL A 347 0.86 -18.34 -8.37
N ARG A 348 1.93 -19.01 -8.80
CA ARG A 348 2.81 -18.51 -9.85
C ARG A 348 2.06 -18.25 -11.14
N GLU A 349 1.25 -19.20 -11.61
CA GLU A 349 0.44 -19.05 -12.83
C GLU A 349 -0.55 -17.88 -12.71
N THR A 350 -1.24 -17.76 -11.58
CA THR A 350 -2.14 -16.63 -11.29
C THR A 350 -1.39 -15.30 -11.35
N VAL A 351 -0.24 -15.19 -10.67
CA VAL A 351 0.53 -13.94 -10.62
C VAL A 351 1.05 -13.56 -12.00
N LEU A 352 1.62 -14.51 -12.76
CA LEU A 352 2.14 -14.23 -14.10
C LEU A 352 1.03 -13.78 -15.05
N SER A 353 -0.12 -14.46 -15.04
CA SER A 353 -1.26 -14.07 -15.89
C SER A 353 -1.82 -12.71 -15.49
N ALA A 354 -1.89 -12.44 -14.18
CA ALA A 354 -2.33 -11.14 -13.66
C ALA A 354 -1.40 -9.98 -14.07
N MET A 355 -0.09 -10.22 -14.17
CA MET A 355 0.88 -9.21 -14.63
C MET A 355 0.61 -8.76 -16.07
N GLU A 356 0.23 -9.68 -16.95
CA GLU A 356 -0.06 -9.39 -18.37
C GLU A 356 -1.29 -8.48 -18.53
N HIS A 357 -2.19 -8.48 -17.54
CA HIS A 357 -3.46 -7.74 -17.57
C HIS A 357 -3.59 -6.68 -16.47
N GLN A 358 -2.47 -6.27 -15.86
CA GLN A 358 -2.43 -5.30 -14.75
C GLN A 358 -2.90 -3.89 -15.11
N ASP A 359 -2.96 -3.57 -16.41
CA ASP A 359 -3.28 -2.22 -16.91
C ASP A 359 -4.78 -1.91 -16.81
N VAL A 360 -5.61 -2.94 -16.57
CA VAL A 360 -7.04 -2.76 -16.33
C VAL A 360 -7.24 -2.13 -14.95
N PRO A 361 -7.87 -0.95 -14.83
CA PRO A 361 -8.08 -0.32 -13.54
C PRO A 361 -8.96 -1.19 -12.63
N PHE A 362 -8.52 -1.43 -11.41
CA PHE A 362 -9.28 -2.18 -10.41
C PHE A 362 -10.71 -1.64 -10.24
N ASP A 363 -10.86 -0.33 -10.30
CA ASP A 363 -12.15 0.37 -10.20
C ASP A 363 -13.15 -0.03 -11.25
N HIS A 364 -12.65 -0.21 -12.46
CA HIS A 364 -13.48 -0.64 -13.56
C HIS A 364 -13.90 -2.10 -13.38
N LEU A 365 -13.00 -2.96 -12.88
CA LEU A 365 -13.33 -4.34 -12.55
C LEU A 365 -14.40 -4.44 -11.46
N VAL A 366 -14.30 -3.64 -10.40
CA VAL A 366 -15.31 -3.58 -9.33
C VAL A 366 -16.68 -3.21 -9.90
N GLN A 367 -16.75 -2.20 -10.78
CA GLN A 367 -18.02 -1.78 -11.41
C GLN A 367 -18.66 -2.88 -12.25
N LEU A 368 -17.86 -3.73 -12.90
CA LEU A 368 -18.35 -4.82 -13.74
C LEU A 368 -18.76 -6.07 -12.95
N ILE A 369 -18.02 -6.40 -11.88
CA ILE A 369 -18.16 -7.69 -11.17
C ILE A 369 -19.00 -7.56 -9.90
N ALA A 370 -18.91 -6.44 -9.20
CA ALA A 370 -19.56 -6.19 -7.93
C ALA A 370 -20.19 -4.78 -7.90
N PRO A 371 -21.24 -4.53 -8.71
CA PRO A 371 -21.83 -3.21 -8.87
C PRO A 371 -22.53 -2.69 -7.60
N GLU A 372 -22.92 -3.58 -6.68
CA GLU A 372 -23.50 -3.22 -5.40
C GLU A 372 -22.45 -2.53 -4.51
N ARG A 373 -22.66 -1.24 -4.24
CA ARG A 373 -21.79 -0.46 -3.37
C ARG A 373 -22.04 -0.85 -1.91
N SER A 374 -20.96 -1.18 -1.20
CA SER A 374 -20.96 -1.35 0.25
C SER A 374 -20.10 -0.28 0.90
N THR A 375 -20.65 0.43 1.90
CA THR A 375 -19.89 1.33 2.78
C THR A 375 -19.19 0.58 3.92
N ALA A 376 -19.49 -0.71 4.06
CA ALA A 376 -18.92 -1.56 5.09
C ALA A 376 -17.62 -2.20 4.61
N ALA A 377 -17.57 -2.72 3.39
CA ALA A 377 -16.43 -3.50 2.89
C ALA A 377 -16.01 -3.05 1.49
N ASN A 378 -14.70 -3.09 1.22
CA ASN A 378 -14.17 -2.89 -0.12
C ASN A 378 -14.49 -4.14 -0.97
N PRO A 379 -15.34 -4.05 -2.01
CA PRO A 379 -15.73 -5.22 -2.80
C PRO A 379 -14.52 -5.87 -3.49
N LEU A 380 -14.56 -7.19 -3.64
CA LEU A 380 -13.50 -8.05 -4.22
C LEU A 380 -12.20 -8.16 -3.42
N VAL A 381 -11.79 -7.16 -2.64
CA VAL A 381 -10.51 -7.17 -1.93
C VAL A 381 -10.64 -6.60 -0.53
N GLN A 382 -10.73 -7.50 0.47
CA GLN A 382 -10.69 -7.13 1.90
C GLN A 382 -9.31 -7.27 2.52
N VAL A 383 -8.44 -8.06 1.91
CA VAL A 383 -7.08 -8.33 2.38
C VAL A 383 -6.07 -8.00 1.31
N ALA A 384 -4.93 -7.45 1.71
CA ALA A 384 -3.87 -7.07 0.79
C ALA A 384 -2.52 -7.69 1.16
N PHE A 385 -1.72 -7.97 0.13
CA PHE A 385 -0.37 -8.48 0.24
C PHE A 385 0.59 -7.65 -0.61
N SER A 386 1.66 -7.16 0.00
CA SER A 386 2.77 -6.54 -0.69
C SER A 386 4.10 -7.09 -0.21
N LEU A 387 5.00 -7.31 -1.17
CA LEU A 387 6.42 -7.50 -0.91
C LEU A 387 7.13 -6.34 -1.60
N ASN A 388 7.56 -5.38 -0.81
CA ASN A 388 8.35 -4.28 -1.33
C ASN A 388 9.71 -4.85 -1.66
N ALA A 389 10.06 -4.89 -2.96
CA ALA A 389 11.46 -4.93 -3.33
C ALA A 389 12.10 -3.75 -2.59
N ALA A 390 13.17 -3.99 -1.84
CA ALA A 390 13.86 -2.91 -1.15
C ALA A 390 14.01 -1.76 -2.17
N ALA A 391 13.57 -0.56 -1.80
CA ALA A 391 13.93 0.63 -2.55
C ALA A 391 15.46 0.74 -2.42
N ALA A 392 16.15 -0.02 -3.27
CA ALA A 392 17.58 -0.10 -3.32
C ALA A 392 18.05 1.31 -3.65
N GLY A 393 18.88 1.83 -2.75
CA GLY A 393 19.21 3.24 -2.68
C GLY A 393 19.58 3.87 -4.02
N ARG A 394 18.93 4.99 -4.33
CA ARG A 394 19.39 5.91 -5.36
C ARG A 394 19.36 7.38 -4.96
N ALA A 395 18.59 7.79 -3.95
CA ALA A 395 18.77 9.12 -3.37
C ALA A 395 19.91 9.08 -2.34
N ARG A 396 21.09 9.55 -2.74
CA ARG A 396 22.10 10.05 -1.79
C ARG A 396 21.66 11.44 -1.32
N PRO A 397 21.88 11.75 -0.03
CA PRO A 397 21.17 12.80 0.66
C PRO A 397 21.62 14.19 0.18
N LEU A 398 20.66 15.12 0.20
CA LEU A 398 20.85 16.57 0.28
C LEU A 398 22.28 16.92 0.75
N PRO A 399 23.15 17.49 -0.11
CA PRO A 399 24.55 17.73 0.24
C PRO A 399 24.75 18.36 1.62
N GLY A 400 25.66 17.77 2.41
CA GLY A 400 25.95 18.23 3.77
C GLY A 400 24.96 17.74 4.85
N LEU A 401 23.98 16.90 4.50
CA LEU A 401 22.99 16.36 5.44
C LEU A 401 23.02 14.82 5.47
N GLU A 402 22.85 14.26 6.67
CA GLU A 402 22.45 12.87 6.84
C GLU A 402 20.92 12.77 6.79
N LEU A 403 20.42 11.81 6.02
CA LEU A 403 18.99 11.58 5.81
C LEU A 403 18.58 10.23 6.41
N ALA A 404 17.55 10.25 7.26
CA ALA A 404 16.93 9.04 7.78
C ALA A 404 15.40 9.12 7.66
N ASP A 405 14.75 7.99 7.36
CA ASP A 405 13.28 7.93 7.33
C ASP A 405 12.72 8.26 8.72
N HIS A 406 11.73 9.16 8.79
CA HIS A 406 11.04 9.50 10.03
C HIS A 406 9.69 8.77 10.10
N PRO A 407 9.44 7.92 11.11
CA PRO A 407 8.20 7.15 11.16
C PRO A 407 7.01 8.06 11.49
N VAL A 408 6.03 8.10 10.59
CA VAL A 408 4.72 8.70 10.83
C VAL A 408 3.71 7.60 11.14
N ALA A 409 2.94 7.77 12.22
CA ALA A 409 1.94 6.80 12.61
C ALA A 409 0.77 6.82 11.61
N GLY A 410 0.69 5.80 10.76
CA GLY A 410 -0.48 5.58 9.91
C GLY A 410 -1.69 5.24 10.77
N ARG A 411 -2.80 5.95 10.55
CA ARG A 411 -4.06 5.77 11.30
C ARG A 411 -5.16 5.12 10.48
N SER A 412 -4.98 4.97 9.18
CA SER A 412 -6.01 4.45 8.27
C SER A 412 -5.56 3.20 7.51
N SER A 413 -6.53 2.36 7.15
CA SER A 413 -6.41 1.26 6.20
C SER A 413 -7.74 1.12 5.47
N ARG A 414 -7.67 0.82 4.17
CA ARG A 414 -8.85 0.47 3.35
C ARG A 414 -9.13 -1.04 3.32
N TYR A 415 -8.23 -1.83 3.89
CA TYR A 415 -8.31 -3.28 3.98
C TYR A 415 -8.45 -3.70 5.45
N ASP A 416 -9.14 -4.81 5.69
CA ASP A 416 -9.29 -5.41 7.01
C ASP A 416 -7.95 -5.93 7.54
N LEU A 417 -7.10 -6.42 6.63
CA LEU A 417 -5.75 -6.88 6.93
C LEU A 417 -4.81 -6.61 5.76
N VAL A 418 -3.63 -6.05 6.07
CA VAL A 418 -2.53 -5.89 5.12
C VAL A 418 -1.31 -6.63 5.66
N LEU A 419 -0.74 -7.52 4.85
CA LEU A 419 0.59 -8.07 5.08
C LEU A 419 1.58 -7.38 4.12
N ALA A 420 2.41 -6.51 4.67
CA ALA A 420 3.48 -5.83 3.95
C ALA A 420 4.83 -6.32 4.46
N LEU A 421 5.67 -6.82 3.56
CA LEU A 421 7.00 -7.36 3.85
C LEU A 421 8.07 -6.61 3.03
N ALA A 422 9.29 -6.55 3.55
CA ALA A 422 10.45 -6.00 2.86
C ALA A 422 11.73 -6.78 3.27
N PRO A 423 12.75 -6.90 2.39
CA PRO A 423 14.06 -7.47 2.76
C PRO A 423 14.72 -6.71 3.92
N GLU A 424 15.51 -7.40 4.75
CA GLU A 424 16.28 -6.77 5.84
C GLU A 424 17.25 -5.69 5.28
N GLY A 425 17.25 -4.52 5.92
CA GLY A 425 18.07 -3.37 5.50
C GLY A 425 17.51 -2.01 5.92
N ARG A 426 16.22 -1.92 6.25
CA ARG A 426 15.60 -0.81 6.99
C ARG A 426 14.50 -1.37 7.88
N THR A 427 14.85 -1.70 9.12
CA THR A 427 13.82 -2.02 10.11
C THR A 427 13.04 -0.73 10.37
N ALA A 428 11.75 -0.72 10.03
CA ALA A 428 10.81 0.10 10.76
C ALA A 428 10.72 -0.47 12.17
N ARG A 429 11.68 -0.15 13.04
CA ARG A 429 11.51 -0.28 14.49
C ARG A 429 10.37 0.65 14.88
N ARG A 430 9.14 0.14 14.87
CA ARG A 430 7.95 0.87 15.30
C ARG A 430 7.88 0.83 16.83
N SER A 431 8.41 1.87 17.48
CA SER A 431 8.19 2.13 18.92
C SER A 431 6.78 2.70 19.13
N GLY A 432 6.07 2.14 20.11
CA GLY A 432 4.60 2.18 20.17
C GLY A 432 3.93 3.46 20.70
N LEU A 433 2.60 3.45 20.67
CA LEU A 433 1.77 3.88 21.80
C LEU A 433 0.53 2.99 21.90
N ARG A 434 0.41 2.20 22.97
CA ARG A 434 -0.86 1.58 23.36
C ARG A 434 -1.80 2.72 23.77
N ARG A 435 -2.73 3.14 22.91
CA ARG A 435 -3.96 3.80 23.39
C ARG A 435 -4.95 2.71 23.81
N ARG A 436 -4.99 2.41 25.11
CA ARG A 436 -6.19 1.79 25.72
C ARG A 436 -7.34 2.76 25.51
N PRO A 437 -8.49 2.35 24.95
CA PRO A 437 -9.69 3.17 25.01
C PRO A 437 -10.02 3.41 26.49
N VAL A 438 -10.23 4.69 26.82
CA VAL A 438 -10.71 5.14 28.11
C VAL A 438 -12.02 4.41 28.42
N ARG A 439 -11.99 3.44 29.33
CA ARG A 439 -13.20 3.02 30.04
C ARG A 439 -13.58 4.17 30.97
N ARG A 440 -14.75 4.77 30.73
CA ARG A 440 -15.47 5.45 31.82
C ARG A 440 -15.65 4.43 32.96
N PRO A 441 -15.25 4.75 34.20
CA PRO A 441 -15.51 3.84 35.31
C PRO A 441 -16.96 4.01 35.73
N ASP A 442 -17.75 2.96 35.51
CA ASP A 442 -18.93 2.77 36.33
C ASP A 442 -18.50 2.18 37.68
N ARG A 443 -18.89 2.86 38.75
CA ARG A 443 -18.56 2.50 40.13
C ARG A 443 -19.43 1.31 40.53
N ARG A 444 -18.84 0.13 40.72
CA ARG A 444 -19.07 -0.76 41.88
C ARG A 444 -18.42 -2.14 41.71
N ALA A 445 -18.03 -2.68 42.87
CA ALA A 445 -17.84 -4.09 43.22
C ALA A 445 -16.43 -4.71 43.12
N ALA A 446 -15.85 -4.86 44.31
CA ALA A 446 -15.10 -6.01 44.85
C ALA A 446 -13.77 -6.39 44.19
N ARG A 447 -12.62 -5.97 44.75
CA ARG A 447 -11.92 -6.63 45.87
C ARG A 447 -11.99 -8.17 45.83
N ARG A 448 -10.89 -8.82 45.43
CA ARG A 448 -10.32 -9.98 46.14
C ARG A 448 -8.88 -10.23 45.68
N ARG A 449 -7.98 -10.29 46.67
CA ARG A 449 -6.58 -10.72 46.59
C ARG A 449 -6.52 -12.25 46.58
N VAL A 450 -5.58 -12.84 45.86
CA VAL A 450 -5.02 -14.18 46.13
C VAL A 450 -3.51 -14.16 45.80
N PRO A 451 -2.65 -14.88 46.55
CA PRO A 451 -1.21 -14.61 46.67
C PRO A 451 -0.32 -15.40 45.70
N ARG A 452 0.95 -14.97 45.68
CA ARG A 452 2.11 -15.64 45.08
C ARG A 452 2.39 -16.99 45.75
N ASP A 453 2.84 -17.96 44.96
CA ASP A 453 3.77 -18.98 45.44
C ASP A 453 4.80 -19.41 44.40
N ARG A 454 5.98 -19.76 44.92
CA ARG A 454 7.27 -20.00 44.24
C ARG A 454 7.55 -21.50 44.05
N ALA A 455 8.53 -21.76 43.15
CA ALA A 455 9.46 -22.92 43.09
C ALA A 455 8.89 -24.24 42.49
N ARG A 456 9.62 -25.09 41.74
CA ARG A 456 11.00 -25.15 41.19
C ARG A 456 11.03 -26.29 40.09
N PRO A 457 12.15 -26.53 39.36
CA PRO A 457 12.17 -27.09 38.00
C PRO A 457 12.49 -28.59 37.90
N GLY A 458 12.21 -29.19 36.73
CA GLY A 458 12.69 -30.52 36.33
C GLY A 458 12.87 -30.63 34.81
N ARG A 459 14.09 -30.94 34.36
CA ARG A 459 14.50 -31.16 32.96
C ARG A 459 13.98 -32.51 32.43
N ARG A 460 13.58 -32.56 31.15
CA ARG A 460 14.02 -33.60 30.18
C ARG A 460 13.61 -33.27 28.73
N THR A 461 14.47 -33.75 27.84
CA THR A 461 14.68 -33.52 26.41
C THR A 461 13.82 -34.40 25.49
N GLY A 462 13.51 -33.94 24.27
CA GLY A 462 13.11 -34.78 23.12
C GLY A 462 11.90 -34.24 22.31
N PRO A 463 11.89 -34.31 20.97
CA PRO A 463 11.18 -33.35 20.12
C PRO A 463 9.71 -33.69 19.92
N SER A 464 8.85 -32.66 19.94
CA SER A 464 7.45 -32.79 19.54
C SER A 464 6.93 -31.49 18.94
N LEU A 465 6.48 -31.60 17.69
CA LEU A 465 5.26 -31.04 17.11
C LEU A 465 4.73 -29.77 17.79
N LEU A 466 4.81 -28.66 17.06
CA LEU A 466 4.12 -27.40 17.34
C LEU A 466 2.61 -27.63 17.50
N ARG A 467 2.19 -27.95 18.73
CA ARG A 467 0.83 -27.71 19.23
C ARG A 467 0.78 -26.27 19.73
N LEU A 468 0.11 -25.40 19.00
CA LEU A 468 -0.37 -24.15 19.57
C LEU A 468 -1.68 -24.45 20.31
N SER A 469 -1.66 -24.27 21.63
CA SER A 469 -2.79 -24.57 22.50
C SER A 469 -3.93 -23.59 22.27
N SER A 470 -5.09 -24.15 21.92
CA SER A 470 -6.39 -23.49 21.98
C SER A 470 -6.79 -23.34 23.44
N GLY A 471 -6.81 -22.11 23.95
CA GLY A 471 -7.43 -21.78 25.23
C GLY A 471 -8.95 -21.81 25.12
N SER A 472 -9.56 -22.99 25.25
CA SER A 472 -10.93 -23.08 25.73
C SER A 472 -11.10 -24.36 26.55
N ARG A 473 -11.56 -24.18 27.79
CA ARG A 473 -12.48 -25.11 28.46
C ARG A 473 -12.95 -24.51 29.78
N SER A 474 -14.23 -24.17 29.79
CA SER A 474 -15.12 -24.67 30.83
C SER A 474 -16.50 -24.83 30.21
N THR A 475 -16.77 -26.03 29.70
CA THR A 475 -18.12 -26.51 29.48
C THR A 475 -18.36 -27.72 30.37
N ARG A 476 -19.55 -27.71 30.95
CA ARG A 476 -20.18 -28.69 31.83
C ARG A 476 -19.91 -30.14 31.43
N ARG A 477 -19.64 -31.00 32.42
CA ARG A 477 -19.72 -32.46 32.28
C ARG A 477 -21.17 -32.88 32.49
N SER A 478 -21.75 -33.52 31.49
CA SER A 478 -22.94 -34.39 31.61
C SER A 478 -22.45 -35.83 31.74
N THR A 479 -22.96 -36.54 32.74
CA THR A 479 -22.80 -37.98 32.96
C THR A 479 -24.17 -38.62 32.71
N ALA A 480 -24.26 -39.52 31.75
CA ALA A 480 -25.36 -40.48 31.64
C ALA A 480 -24.90 -41.84 32.19
N PRO A 481 -25.81 -42.63 32.76
CA PRO A 481 -26.07 -43.97 32.19
C PRO A 481 -27.57 -44.37 32.33
N PRO A 482 -27.99 -45.61 31.99
CA PRO A 482 -28.01 -46.27 30.69
C PRO A 482 -29.46 -46.60 30.24
N LEU A 483 -29.63 -47.05 28.99
CA LEU A 483 -30.89 -47.65 28.50
C LEU A 483 -31.09 -49.05 29.08
N ALA A 484 -32.27 -49.28 29.67
CA ALA A 484 -32.88 -50.59 29.83
C ALA A 484 -34.36 -50.52 29.40
N SER A 485 -34.75 -51.55 28.67
CA SER A 485 -35.94 -51.76 27.84
C SER A 485 -37.23 -52.11 28.61
N THR A 486 -38.34 -51.46 28.19
CA THR A 486 -39.77 -51.91 28.06
C THR A 486 -40.52 -52.54 29.26
N PRO A 487 -41.86 -52.74 29.22
CA PRO A 487 -42.94 -52.19 28.36
C PRO A 487 -44.19 -51.69 29.14
N ALA A 488 -45.04 -50.91 28.48
CA ALA A 488 -46.51 -51.00 28.45
C ALA A 488 -47.06 -49.97 27.46
#